data_AF-A0A261Q8Q0-F1
#
_entry.id   AF-A0A261Q8Q0-F1
#
_cell.length_a   1.000
_cell.length_b   1.000
_cell.length_c   1.000
_cell.angle_alpha   90.00
_cell.angle_beta   90.00
_cell.angle_gamma   90.00
#
_symmetry.space_group_name_H-M   'P 1'
#
loop_
_entity.id
_entity.type
_entity.pdbx_description
1 polymer ?
#
loop_
_entity_poly.entity_id
_entity_poly.type
_entity_poly.pdbx_seq_one_letter_code
_entity_poly.pdbx_strand_id
1 'polypeptide(L)'
;MLHRIFVAIVLLLSASLTYGQTPLLPYPDTTSVEGIRYHVGVDGLATTNARTPFWFHANQFGTVPLTAPAGLLRVGLRGLWGDVHASRKPVYSISIESVGQASIKTKLLVPEAYAGIRLGHTELYAGRRREINGLTDTLLTSGSVTWSGNALPITQIRLGTREYAPLKFTRNFVALNAFISHGWFANTDSMKNVLLHAKSIFVRLGKPEARIHLYGGINHFVQWGGYSPYIQDTFLANDGRMPFSWRTFGKVVWPTAVEDNADGQFSGIDTLNRVGNHLGSLDAGRRLTVRGGSFSSTPSIYTKICPACRSRIFRMVCLVFAGKRNPGAGLSSCVSLPWNSLPRSTVVGQEPRATTIIFTTGNTWTVGCIAGL
;
A
#
# COMPACT_ATOMS: atom_id res chain seq x y z
N MET A 1 38.83 -39.27 -13.54
CA MET A 1 38.21 -38.15 -14.29
C MET A 1 36.95 -37.61 -13.60
N LEU A 2 35.98 -38.45 -13.23
CA LEU A 2 34.75 -38.02 -12.53
C LEU A 2 34.98 -37.23 -11.24
N HIS A 3 35.97 -37.61 -10.41
CA HIS A 3 36.24 -36.91 -9.15
C HIS A 3 36.71 -35.46 -9.36
N ARG A 4 37.48 -35.20 -10.42
CA ARG A 4 37.92 -33.85 -10.78
C ARG A 4 36.78 -32.98 -11.33
N ILE A 5 35.83 -33.59 -12.04
CA ILE A 5 34.61 -32.92 -12.54
C ILE A 5 33.68 -32.59 -11.36
N PHE A 6 33.50 -33.52 -10.42
CA PHE A 6 32.69 -33.29 -9.22
C PHE A 6 33.27 -32.17 -8.34
N VAL A 7 34.58 -32.17 -8.11
CA VAL A 7 35.26 -31.10 -7.35
C VAL A 7 35.17 -29.75 -8.08
N ALA A 8 35.28 -29.72 -9.42
CA ALA A 8 35.11 -28.49 -10.19
C ALA A 8 33.67 -27.95 -10.12
N ILE A 9 32.65 -28.80 -10.17
CA ILE A 9 31.23 -28.42 -10.04
C ILE A 9 30.93 -27.92 -8.63
N VAL A 10 31.47 -28.58 -7.59
CA VAL A 10 31.32 -28.14 -6.19
C VAL A 10 32.05 -26.81 -5.94
N LEU A 11 33.24 -26.62 -6.54
CA LEU A 11 33.96 -25.35 -6.47
C LEU A 11 33.22 -24.22 -7.21
N LEU A 12 32.67 -24.47 -8.39
CA LEU A 12 31.82 -23.52 -9.14
C LEU A 12 30.51 -23.17 -8.39
N LEU A 13 29.88 -24.15 -7.73
CA LEU A 13 28.69 -23.93 -6.90
C LEU A 13 29.01 -23.20 -5.59
N SER A 14 30.17 -23.47 -4.98
CA SER A 14 30.61 -22.79 -3.75
C SER A 14 31.04 -21.33 -4.01
N ALA A 15 31.60 -21.04 -5.19
CA ALA A 15 31.89 -19.67 -5.64
C ALA A 15 30.60 -18.86 -5.93
N SER A 16 29.45 -19.54 -6.08
CA SER A 16 28.15 -18.93 -6.39
C SER A 16 27.28 -18.66 -5.15
N LEU A 17 27.69 -19.05 -3.95
CA LEU A 17 26.84 -19.04 -2.75
C LEU A 17 27.09 -17.90 -1.75
N THR A 18 27.89 -16.91 -2.09
CA THR A 18 27.96 -15.64 -1.35
C THR A 18 28.14 -14.45 -2.28
N TYR A 19 27.14 -14.20 -3.13
CA TYR A 19 26.84 -12.86 -3.63
C TYR A 19 25.39 -12.54 -3.26
N GLY A 20 25.15 -12.30 -1.98
CA GLY A 20 23.94 -11.66 -1.48
C GLY A 20 23.96 -10.16 -1.78
N GLN A 21 24.26 -9.75 -3.01
CA GLN A 21 24.19 -8.36 -3.46
C GLN A 21 23.87 -8.30 -4.96
N THR A 22 22.70 -8.79 -5.33
CA THR A 22 21.94 -8.02 -6.30
C THR A 22 20.95 -7.20 -5.48
N PRO A 23 21.15 -5.88 -5.28
CA PRO A 23 19.96 -5.05 -5.16
C PRO A 23 19.15 -5.41 -6.39
N LEU A 24 17.98 -6.02 -6.19
CA LEU A 24 16.94 -6.09 -7.22
C LEU A 24 16.97 -4.72 -7.86
N LEU A 25 17.45 -4.67 -9.11
CA LEU A 25 18.00 -3.46 -9.73
C LEU A 25 17.18 -2.27 -9.23
N PRO A 26 17.78 -1.27 -8.54
CA PRO A 26 17.01 -0.10 -8.15
C PRO A 26 16.32 0.32 -9.43
N TYR A 27 14.98 0.17 -9.48
CA TYR A 27 14.23 0.49 -10.68
C TYR A 27 14.68 1.90 -10.99
N PRO A 28 15.46 2.09 -12.08
CA PRO A 28 16.20 3.32 -12.23
C PRO A 28 15.15 4.41 -12.15
N ASP A 29 15.44 5.49 -11.41
CA ASP A 29 14.53 6.62 -11.26
C ASP A 29 14.37 7.28 -12.63
N THR A 30 13.57 6.64 -13.48
CA THR A 30 13.48 6.80 -14.94
C THR A 30 12.34 7.73 -15.29
N THR A 31 11.90 8.47 -14.29
CA THR A 31 10.89 9.49 -14.42
C THR A 31 11.47 10.85 -14.80
N SER A 32 12.80 10.92 -14.84
CA SER A 32 13.57 12.13 -15.07
C SER A 32 14.29 12.15 -16.42
N VAL A 33 14.45 10.99 -17.08
CA VAL A 33 15.25 10.89 -18.31
C VAL A 33 14.38 10.58 -19.51
N GLU A 34 14.43 11.49 -20.48
CA GLU A 34 13.71 11.41 -21.75
C GLU A 34 14.19 10.24 -22.63
N GLY A 35 13.30 9.75 -23.47
CA GLY A 35 13.57 8.71 -24.46
C GLY A 35 12.92 7.36 -24.15
N ILE A 36 13.27 6.37 -24.98
CA ILE A 36 12.78 4.99 -24.86
C ILE A 36 13.87 4.14 -24.19
N ARG A 37 13.48 3.39 -23.16
CA ARG A 37 14.35 2.46 -22.44
C ARG A 37 13.72 1.08 -22.45
N TYR A 38 14.54 0.08 -22.70
CA TYR A 38 14.17 -1.32 -22.56
C TYR A 38 14.99 -1.94 -21.43
N HIS A 39 14.43 -2.95 -20.79
CA HIS A 39 15.14 -3.77 -19.82
C HIS A 39 14.79 -5.24 -20.03
N VAL A 40 15.79 -6.10 -19.93
CA VAL A 40 15.66 -7.56 -19.96
C VAL A 40 16.42 -8.10 -18.76
N GLY A 41 15.78 -8.94 -17.96
CA GLY A 41 16.36 -9.55 -16.77
C GLY A 41 16.00 -11.03 -16.69
N VAL A 42 16.95 -11.84 -16.23
CA VAL A 42 16.75 -13.26 -15.96
C VAL A 42 17.19 -13.52 -14.53
N ASP A 43 16.29 -14.04 -13.70
CA ASP A 43 16.55 -14.36 -12.30
C ASP A 43 16.36 -15.85 -12.04
N GLY A 44 17.18 -16.42 -11.16
CA GLY A 44 17.06 -17.80 -10.69
C GLY A 44 16.96 -17.85 -9.16
N LEU A 45 16.02 -18.64 -8.65
CA LEU A 45 15.79 -18.84 -7.22
C LEU A 45 15.92 -20.32 -6.90
N ALA A 46 16.80 -20.63 -5.95
CA ALA A 46 16.99 -21.97 -5.41
C ALA A 46 16.96 -21.89 -3.87
N THR A 47 16.37 -22.91 -3.24
CA THR A 47 16.24 -23.03 -1.79
C THR A 47 16.18 -24.50 -1.42
N THR A 48 16.67 -24.83 -0.24
CA THR A 48 16.63 -26.18 0.32
C THR A 48 15.21 -26.61 0.67
N ASN A 49 14.35 -25.65 1.02
CA ASN A 49 12.92 -25.87 1.26
C ASN A 49 12.12 -25.45 0.02
N ALA A 50 11.01 -26.12 -0.29
CA ALA A 50 10.16 -25.85 -1.47
C ALA A 50 9.42 -24.49 -1.45
N ARG A 51 9.89 -23.52 -0.66
CA ARG A 51 9.28 -22.21 -0.42
C ARG A 51 10.32 -21.10 -0.54
N THR A 52 9.99 -20.07 -1.31
CA THR A 52 10.81 -18.87 -1.45
C THR A 52 10.91 -18.12 -0.11
N PRO A 53 12.13 -17.84 0.40
CA PRO A 53 12.31 -17.06 1.61
C PRO A 53 11.58 -15.70 1.55
N PHE A 54 11.15 -15.21 2.72
CA PHE A 54 10.34 -13.99 2.85
C PHE A 54 10.95 -12.78 2.12
N TRP A 55 12.23 -12.51 2.38
CA TRP A 55 12.92 -11.33 1.84
C TRP A 55 13.09 -11.34 0.32
N PHE A 56 13.01 -12.49 -0.34
CA PHE A 56 13.13 -12.56 -1.80
C PHE A 56 11.83 -12.22 -2.52
N HIS A 57 10.67 -12.35 -1.87
CA HIS A 57 9.38 -12.05 -2.50
C HIS A 57 8.64 -10.85 -1.88
N ALA A 58 9.08 -10.38 -0.71
CA ALA A 58 8.57 -9.17 -0.10
C ALA A 58 8.88 -7.93 -0.94
N ASN A 59 7.91 -7.00 -1.03
CA ASN A 59 8.00 -5.76 -1.80
C ASN A 59 8.36 -5.94 -3.30
N GLN A 60 8.12 -7.13 -3.86
CA GLN A 60 8.38 -7.46 -5.27
C GLN A 60 7.16 -7.33 -6.18
N PHE A 61 6.14 -6.59 -5.76
CA PHE A 61 4.87 -6.38 -6.46
C PHE A 61 4.21 -7.68 -6.94
N GLY A 62 4.33 -8.74 -6.13
CA GLY A 62 3.82 -10.08 -6.47
C GLY A 62 4.50 -10.75 -7.67
N THR A 63 5.65 -10.23 -8.14
CA THR A 63 6.36 -10.74 -9.33
C THR A 63 7.30 -11.89 -9.02
N VAL A 64 7.57 -12.19 -7.75
CA VAL A 64 8.39 -13.35 -7.34
C VAL A 64 7.48 -14.46 -6.80
N PRO A 65 7.61 -15.71 -7.29
CA PRO A 65 6.78 -16.82 -6.84
C PRO A 65 7.08 -17.20 -5.38
N LEU A 66 6.06 -17.66 -4.66
CA LEU A 66 6.18 -18.14 -3.28
C LEU A 66 6.82 -19.53 -3.18
N THR A 67 6.86 -20.26 -4.28
CA THR A 67 7.42 -21.62 -4.40
C THR A 67 8.73 -21.56 -5.15
N ALA A 68 9.68 -22.40 -4.75
CA ALA A 68 10.97 -22.52 -5.40
C ALA A 68 11.40 -24.00 -5.46
N PRO A 69 12.32 -24.39 -6.37
CA PRO A 69 13.07 -23.54 -7.30
C PRO A 69 12.19 -22.82 -8.33
N ALA A 70 12.66 -21.65 -8.78
CA ALA A 70 11.95 -20.85 -9.76
C ALA A 70 12.91 -20.08 -10.68
N GLY A 71 12.56 -19.97 -11.95
CA GLY A 71 13.19 -19.06 -12.91
C GLY A 71 12.24 -17.90 -13.23
N LEU A 72 12.79 -16.71 -13.44
CA LEU A 72 12.05 -15.54 -13.86
C LEU A 72 12.68 -14.92 -15.09
N LEU A 73 11.84 -14.49 -16.04
CA LEU A 73 12.22 -13.68 -17.18
C LEU A 73 11.41 -12.38 -17.11
N ARG A 74 12.10 -11.24 -17.12
CA ARG A 74 11.52 -9.91 -17.08
C ARG A 74 11.86 -9.20 -18.37
N VAL A 75 10.86 -8.64 -19.02
CA VAL A 75 11.03 -7.82 -20.22
C VAL A 75 10.13 -6.62 -20.08
N GLY A 76 10.69 -5.42 -20.20
CA GLY A 76 9.90 -4.20 -20.18
C GLY A 76 10.47 -3.09 -21.04
N LEU A 77 9.58 -2.19 -21.38
CA LEU A 77 9.79 -1.04 -22.24
C LEU A 77 9.09 0.16 -21.63
N ARG A 78 9.80 1.29 -21.58
CA ARG A 78 9.30 2.55 -21.08
C ARG A 78 9.67 3.67 -22.05
N GLY A 79 8.72 4.54 -22.35
CA GLY A 79 8.93 5.76 -23.11
C GLY A 79 8.55 6.98 -22.29
N LEU A 80 9.38 8.01 -22.34
CA LEU A 80 9.11 9.32 -21.78
C LEU A 80 9.40 10.39 -22.83
N TRP A 81 8.40 11.21 -23.16
CA TRP A 81 8.50 12.23 -24.19
C TRP A 81 8.09 13.59 -23.67
N GLY A 82 8.85 14.62 -24.03
CA GLY A 82 8.64 16.00 -23.61
C GLY A 82 9.63 16.44 -22.54
N ASP A 83 9.78 17.75 -22.41
CA ASP A 83 10.73 18.38 -21.50
C ASP A 83 10.34 18.16 -20.03
N VAL A 84 11.09 17.30 -19.35
CA VAL A 84 10.79 16.88 -17.97
C VAL A 84 10.87 18.05 -16.99
N HIS A 85 11.73 19.03 -17.29
CA HIS A 85 12.02 20.19 -16.46
C HIS A 85 11.08 21.37 -16.75
N ALA A 86 10.44 21.40 -17.92
CA ALA A 86 9.46 22.43 -18.25
C ALA A 86 8.13 22.24 -17.51
N SER A 87 7.91 23.05 -16.47
CA SER A 87 6.66 23.04 -15.69
C SER A 87 5.37 23.35 -16.47
N ARG A 88 5.47 23.97 -17.65
CA ARG A 88 4.32 24.41 -18.46
C ARG A 88 4.05 23.53 -19.70
N LYS A 89 4.88 22.52 -19.96
CA LYS A 89 4.72 21.64 -21.11
C LYS A 89 4.23 20.26 -20.66
N PRO A 90 3.35 19.60 -21.44
CA PRO A 90 2.94 18.24 -21.14
C PRO A 90 4.10 17.27 -21.38
N VAL A 91 4.23 16.28 -20.50
CA VAL A 91 5.17 15.16 -20.63
C VAL A 91 4.35 13.88 -20.69
N TYR A 92 4.59 13.07 -21.71
CA TYR A 92 3.88 11.82 -21.96
C TYR A 92 4.74 10.65 -21.49
N SER A 93 4.11 9.67 -20.86
CA SER A 93 4.77 8.46 -20.39
C SER A 93 3.97 7.22 -20.79
N ILE A 94 4.66 6.20 -21.26
CA ILE A 94 4.09 4.87 -21.54
C ILE A 94 5.06 3.85 -20.96
N SER A 95 4.55 2.84 -20.25
CA SER A 95 5.36 1.74 -19.75
C SER A 95 4.63 0.43 -19.85
N ILE A 96 5.35 -0.62 -20.24
CA ILE A 96 4.88 -2.00 -20.24
C ILE A 96 5.99 -2.90 -19.72
N GLU A 97 5.66 -3.78 -18.79
CA GLU A 97 6.56 -4.80 -18.28
C GLU A 97 5.80 -6.10 -18.14
N SER A 98 6.43 -7.18 -18.62
CA SER A 98 5.96 -8.55 -18.50
C SER A 98 6.99 -9.37 -17.72
N VAL A 99 6.48 -10.25 -16.86
CA VAL A 99 7.29 -11.15 -16.04
C VAL A 99 6.76 -12.57 -16.22
N GLY A 100 7.56 -13.41 -16.87
CA GLY A 100 7.34 -14.86 -16.93
C GLY A 100 7.96 -15.52 -15.70
N GLN A 101 7.19 -16.35 -15.01
CA GLN A 101 7.65 -17.17 -13.90
C GLN A 101 7.56 -18.64 -14.28
N ALA A 102 8.65 -19.38 -14.13
CA ALA A 102 8.71 -20.83 -14.23
C ALA A 102 8.97 -21.40 -12.84
N SER A 103 7.96 -22.03 -12.24
CA SER A 103 8.06 -22.77 -10.96
C SER A 103 7.10 -23.96 -11.03
N ILE A 104 6.56 -24.43 -9.89
CA ILE A 104 5.53 -25.49 -9.86
C ILE A 104 4.36 -25.15 -10.78
N LYS A 105 4.00 -23.86 -10.88
CA LYS A 105 3.05 -23.34 -11.86
C LYS A 105 3.71 -22.24 -12.66
N THR A 106 3.67 -22.34 -13.98
CA THR A 106 4.11 -21.26 -14.88
C THR A 106 3.07 -20.15 -14.89
N LYS A 107 3.50 -18.90 -14.75
CA LYS A 107 2.63 -17.72 -14.77
C LYS A 107 3.23 -16.64 -15.63
N LEU A 108 2.38 -15.94 -16.39
CA LEU A 108 2.75 -14.69 -17.06
C LEU A 108 2.05 -13.54 -16.35
N LEU A 109 2.84 -12.60 -15.84
CA LEU A 109 2.35 -11.45 -15.08
C LEU A 109 2.68 -10.16 -15.81
N VAL A 110 1.82 -9.16 -15.64
CA VAL A 110 2.02 -7.80 -16.14
C VAL A 110 1.99 -6.85 -14.94
N PRO A 111 3.12 -6.63 -14.26
CA PRO A 111 3.18 -5.72 -13.11
C PRO A 111 3.03 -4.25 -13.51
N GLU A 112 3.45 -3.88 -14.72
CA GLU A 112 3.40 -2.50 -15.19
C GLU A 112 2.84 -2.48 -16.62
N ALA A 113 1.81 -1.67 -16.84
CA ALA A 113 1.19 -1.43 -18.13
C ALA A 113 0.34 -0.16 -17.99
N TYR A 114 0.91 1.00 -18.27
CA TYR A 114 0.20 2.26 -18.09
C TYR A 114 0.61 3.30 -19.14
N ALA A 115 -0.30 4.25 -19.36
CA ALA A 115 -0.05 5.47 -20.09
C ALA A 115 -0.41 6.66 -19.20
N GLY A 116 0.36 7.74 -19.26
CA GLY A 116 0.15 8.91 -18.42
C GLY A 116 0.61 10.20 -19.07
N ILE A 117 -0.01 11.30 -18.64
CA ILE A 117 0.27 12.67 -19.05
C ILE A 117 0.56 13.46 -17.78
N ARG A 118 1.68 14.18 -17.78
CA ARG A 118 2.12 15.04 -16.70
C ARG A 118 2.15 16.49 -17.14
N LEU A 119 1.68 17.39 -16.28
CA LEU A 119 1.78 18.83 -16.44
C LEU A 119 2.22 19.46 -15.12
N GLY A 120 3.46 19.96 -15.08
CA GLY A 120 4.06 20.48 -13.85
C GLY A 120 4.17 19.40 -12.77
N HIS A 121 3.50 19.62 -11.63
CA HIS A 121 3.46 18.67 -10.51
C HIS A 121 2.33 17.65 -10.60
N THR A 122 1.37 17.86 -11.51
CA THR A 122 0.17 17.03 -11.65
C THR A 122 0.37 15.98 -12.72
N GLU A 123 -0.06 14.75 -12.44
CA GLU A 123 0.01 13.61 -13.33
C GLU A 123 -1.36 12.92 -13.35
N LEU A 124 -1.83 12.62 -14.56
CA LEU A 124 -2.94 11.72 -14.82
C LEU A 124 -2.37 10.47 -15.50
N TYR A 125 -2.65 9.29 -14.97
CA TYR A 125 -2.35 8.06 -15.70
C TYR A 125 -3.50 7.05 -15.59
N ALA A 126 -3.53 6.14 -16.56
CA ALA A 126 -4.43 5.01 -16.62
C ALA A 126 -3.63 3.74 -16.85
N GLY A 127 -3.90 2.71 -16.04
CA GLY A 127 -3.28 1.39 -16.17
C GLY A 127 -2.75 0.83 -14.84
N ARG A 128 -1.82 -0.11 -14.95
CA ARG A 128 -1.14 -0.76 -13.82
C ARG A 128 0.22 -0.11 -13.63
N ARG A 129 0.47 0.42 -12.44
CA ARG A 129 1.73 1.06 -12.10
C ARG A 129 2.16 0.66 -10.70
N ARG A 130 3.45 0.38 -10.52
CA ARG A 130 4.04 0.17 -9.20
C ARG A 130 3.93 1.45 -8.38
N GLU A 131 3.27 1.34 -7.24
CA GLU A 131 2.96 2.48 -6.39
C GLU A 131 3.24 2.15 -4.93
N ILE A 132 3.74 3.16 -4.24
CA ILE A 132 3.92 3.16 -2.79
C ILE A 132 3.20 4.42 -2.31
N ASN A 133 2.24 4.23 -1.42
CA ASN A 133 1.40 5.31 -0.90
C ASN A 133 1.66 5.49 0.60
N GLY A 134 1.70 6.75 1.06
CA GLY A 134 1.96 7.12 2.45
C GLY A 134 3.36 7.65 2.72
N LEU A 135 3.62 8.04 3.97
CA LEU A 135 4.94 8.47 4.44
C LEU A 135 5.82 7.26 4.78
N THR A 136 6.12 6.45 3.77
CA THR A 136 6.86 5.18 3.93
C THR A 136 8.16 5.23 3.15
N ASP A 137 9.27 4.94 3.82
CA ASP A 137 10.57 4.75 3.18
C ASP A 137 10.58 3.42 2.42
N THR A 138 11.22 3.35 1.26
CA THR A 138 11.24 2.11 0.46
C THR A 138 12.44 1.22 0.79
N LEU A 139 13.45 1.79 1.47
CA LEU A 139 14.73 1.16 1.76
C LEU A 139 14.86 0.76 3.23
N LEU A 140 14.32 1.57 4.14
CA LEU A 140 14.56 1.44 5.59
C LEU A 140 13.32 1.04 6.40
N THR A 141 12.20 0.70 5.76
CA THR A 141 11.01 0.16 6.45
C THR A 141 10.44 -1.05 5.75
N SER A 142 9.61 -1.80 6.48
CA SER A 142 8.89 -2.99 6.01
C SER A 142 7.76 -2.67 5.03
N GLY A 143 7.53 -1.40 4.71
CA GLY A 143 6.46 -0.92 3.83
C GLY A 143 5.28 -0.31 4.57
N SER A 144 4.28 0.14 3.82
CA SER A 144 3.06 0.73 4.36
C SER A 144 2.04 -0.35 4.73
N VAL A 145 1.35 -0.14 5.85
CA VAL A 145 0.32 -1.05 6.37
C VAL A 145 -0.97 -0.98 5.55
N THR A 146 -1.25 0.15 4.90
CA THR A 146 -2.45 0.35 4.08
C THR A 146 -2.26 -0.01 2.62
N TRP A 147 -1.03 0.14 2.11
CA TRP A 147 -0.71 -0.12 0.71
C TRP A 147 0.73 -0.62 0.58
N SER A 148 0.93 -1.91 0.34
CA SER A 148 2.27 -2.51 0.24
C SER A 148 2.60 -2.96 -1.18
N GLY A 149 3.90 -3.03 -1.48
CA GLY A 149 4.41 -3.58 -2.73
C GLY A 149 4.39 -5.11 -2.75
N ASN A 150 3.54 -5.80 -2.00
CA ASN A 150 3.55 -7.27 -1.92
C ASN A 150 2.61 -7.94 -2.93
N ALA A 151 1.70 -7.19 -3.53
CA ALA A 151 0.77 -7.68 -4.52
C ALA A 151 1.00 -7.02 -5.87
N LEU A 152 0.49 -7.67 -6.91
CA LEU A 152 0.44 -7.10 -8.25
C LEU A 152 -0.34 -5.77 -8.23
N PRO A 153 0.14 -4.71 -8.89
CA PRO A 153 -0.55 -3.43 -8.89
C PRO A 153 -1.97 -3.51 -9.45
N ILE A 154 -2.85 -2.69 -8.90
CA ILE A 154 -4.24 -2.61 -9.33
C ILE A 154 -4.32 -1.74 -10.58
N THR A 155 -5.10 -2.18 -11.57
CA THR A 155 -5.38 -1.35 -12.75
C THR A 155 -6.25 -0.18 -12.32
N GLN A 156 -5.81 1.05 -12.54
CA GLN A 156 -6.53 2.23 -12.08
C GLN A 156 -6.33 3.44 -12.99
N ILE A 157 -7.28 4.37 -12.91
CA ILE A 157 -7.11 5.74 -13.37
C ILE A 157 -6.83 6.59 -12.14
N ARG A 158 -5.72 7.33 -12.15
CA ARG A 158 -5.30 8.17 -11.03
C ARG A 158 -4.93 9.56 -11.52
N LEU A 159 -5.49 10.55 -10.83
CA LEU A 159 -5.12 11.95 -10.95
C LEU A 159 -4.52 12.39 -9.63
N GLY A 160 -3.32 12.96 -9.67
CA GLY A 160 -2.72 13.50 -8.46
C GLY A 160 -1.39 14.17 -8.70
N THR A 161 -0.76 14.57 -7.62
CA THR A 161 0.59 15.08 -7.64
C THR A 161 1.59 13.93 -7.53
N ARG A 162 2.67 13.99 -8.30
CA ARG A 162 3.73 12.98 -8.22
C ARG A 162 4.65 13.18 -7.03
N GLU A 163 4.84 14.44 -6.66
CA GLU A 163 5.70 14.89 -5.57
C GLU A 163 4.98 15.99 -4.78
N TYR A 164 5.60 16.45 -3.70
CA TYR A 164 5.10 17.59 -2.93
C TYR A 164 5.14 18.88 -3.77
N ALA A 165 3.98 19.28 -4.29
CA ALA A 165 3.79 20.51 -5.04
C ALA A 165 3.79 21.73 -4.10
N PRO A 166 4.75 22.66 -4.21
CA PRO A 166 4.82 23.83 -3.34
C PRO A 166 3.68 24.82 -3.65
N LEU A 167 3.01 25.29 -2.58
CA LEU A 167 1.96 26.30 -2.68
C LEU A 167 2.59 27.70 -2.72
N LYS A 168 2.62 28.29 -3.92
CA LYS A 168 3.30 29.58 -4.18
C LYS A 168 2.77 30.73 -3.32
N PHE A 169 1.46 30.76 -3.02
CA PHE A 169 0.86 31.79 -2.15
C PHE A 169 1.35 31.73 -0.70
N THR A 170 1.88 30.58 -0.26
CA THR A 170 2.52 30.43 1.07
C THR A 170 4.01 30.72 1.05
N ARG A 171 4.53 31.33 -0.03
CA ARG A 171 5.98 31.51 -0.27
C ARG A 171 6.73 30.17 -0.14
N ASN A 172 6.15 29.10 -0.68
CA ASN A 172 6.67 27.73 -0.67
C ASN A 172 6.85 27.10 0.72
N PHE A 173 6.25 27.67 1.78
CA PHE A 173 6.31 27.10 3.11
C PHE A 173 5.48 25.81 3.23
N VAL A 174 4.36 25.75 2.51
CA VAL A 174 3.49 24.57 2.47
C VAL A 174 3.65 23.89 1.11
N ALA A 175 3.77 22.56 1.11
CA ALA A 175 3.71 21.76 -0.10
C ALA A 175 2.70 20.61 0.06
N LEU A 176 1.97 20.31 -1.01
CA LEU A 176 0.87 19.36 -1.02
C LEU A 176 1.24 18.15 -1.89
N ASN A 177 0.98 16.94 -1.39
CA ASN A 177 0.92 15.74 -2.18
C ASN A 177 -0.47 15.11 -2.02
N ALA A 178 -1.29 15.13 -3.08
CA ALA A 178 -2.64 14.61 -3.03
C ALA A 178 -2.98 13.85 -4.31
N PHE A 179 -3.87 12.86 -4.20
CA PHE A 179 -4.39 12.14 -5.35
C PHE A 179 -5.80 11.63 -5.10
N ILE A 180 -6.48 11.36 -6.20
CA ILE A 180 -7.70 10.57 -6.28
C ILE A 180 -7.50 9.49 -7.35
N SER A 181 -7.94 8.28 -7.07
CA SER A 181 -7.93 7.20 -8.05
C SER A 181 -9.17 6.34 -7.97
N HIS A 182 -9.48 5.73 -9.12
CA HIS A 182 -10.49 4.73 -9.27
C HIS A 182 -9.89 3.53 -9.97
N GLY A 183 -10.05 2.34 -9.41
CA GLY A 183 -9.41 1.13 -9.92
C GLY A 183 -10.31 -0.08 -9.92
N TRP A 184 -9.83 -1.13 -10.57
CA TRP A 184 -10.53 -2.40 -10.73
C TRP A 184 -9.64 -3.52 -10.19
N PHE A 185 -10.14 -4.22 -9.18
CA PHE A 185 -9.47 -5.40 -8.67
C PHE A 185 -9.54 -6.53 -9.70
N ALA A 186 -8.52 -7.39 -9.70
CA ALA A 186 -8.58 -8.62 -10.47
C ALA A 186 -9.69 -9.53 -9.94
N ASN A 187 -10.42 -10.18 -10.84
CA ASN A 187 -11.40 -11.18 -10.47
C ASN A 187 -10.70 -12.36 -9.77
N THR A 188 -11.33 -12.85 -8.72
CA THR A 188 -10.92 -14.03 -7.98
C THR A 188 -12.08 -15.02 -7.96
N ASP A 189 -11.83 -16.23 -7.47
CA ASP A 189 -12.88 -17.24 -7.34
C ASP A 189 -13.98 -16.75 -6.38
N SER A 190 -13.59 -16.03 -5.31
CA SER A 190 -14.49 -15.56 -4.24
C SER A 190 -15.18 -14.24 -4.55
N MET A 191 -14.56 -13.34 -5.30
CA MET A 191 -15.04 -11.98 -5.54
C MET A 191 -14.76 -11.55 -6.99
N LYS A 192 -15.76 -10.98 -7.65
CA LYS A 192 -15.69 -10.48 -9.02
C LYS A 192 -16.11 -9.01 -9.09
N ASN A 193 -15.56 -8.27 -10.04
CA ASN A 193 -15.92 -6.89 -10.37
C ASN A 193 -15.83 -5.90 -9.18
N VAL A 194 -14.87 -6.14 -8.26
CA VAL A 194 -14.65 -5.25 -7.11
C VAL A 194 -13.92 -3.99 -7.57
N LEU A 195 -14.36 -2.85 -7.07
CA LEU A 195 -13.83 -1.55 -7.41
C LEU A 195 -13.00 -0.98 -6.26
N LEU A 196 -11.98 -0.20 -6.62
CA LEU A 196 -11.19 0.61 -5.72
C LEU A 196 -11.60 2.06 -5.88
N HIS A 197 -11.83 2.75 -4.77
CA HIS A 197 -11.74 4.20 -4.71
C HIS A 197 -10.65 4.56 -3.71
N ALA A 198 -9.66 5.34 -4.15
CA ALA A 198 -8.58 5.81 -3.29
C ALA A 198 -8.49 7.33 -3.33
N LYS A 199 -8.21 7.91 -2.17
CA LYS A 199 -7.82 9.30 -2.07
C LYS A 199 -6.76 9.46 -0.99
N SER A 200 -5.90 10.44 -1.18
CA SER A 200 -4.89 10.77 -0.20
C SER A 200 -4.60 12.25 -0.22
N ILE A 201 -4.26 12.78 0.95
CA ILE A 201 -3.77 14.15 1.07
C ILE A 201 -2.65 14.18 2.11
N PHE A 202 -1.51 14.71 1.70
CA PHE A 202 -0.32 14.90 2.52
C PHE A 202 0.16 16.33 2.41
N VAL A 203 0.53 16.90 3.54
CA VAL A 203 1.07 18.25 3.65
C VAL A 203 2.48 18.16 4.20
N ARG A 204 3.39 18.93 3.60
CA ARG A 204 4.71 19.24 4.13
C ARG A 204 4.76 20.69 4.56
N LEU A 205 5.19 20.93 5.80
CA LEU A 205 5.46 22.26 6.35
C LEU A 205 6.97 22.48 6.44
N GLY A 206 7.43 23.64 6.00
CA GLY A 206 8.84 24.02 5.93
C GLY A 206 9.22 24.44 4.52
N LYS A 207 9.95 25.56 4.42
CA LYS A 207 10.57 25.99 3.15
C LYS A 207 11.61 24.96 2.70
N PRO A 208 11.90 24.83 1.39
CA PRO A 208 12.87 23.85 0.89
C PRO A 208 14.25 23.90 1.56
N GLU A 209 14.68 25.10 2.00
CA GLU A 209 15.97 25.34 2.65
C GLU A 209 15.93 25.14 4.17
N ALA A 210 14.77 24.82 4.74
CA ALA A 210 14.61 24.67 6.17
C ALA A 210 15.34 23.43 6.69
N ARG A 211 15.94 23.54 7.88
CA ARG A 211 16.55 22.40 8.57
C ARG A 211 15.52 21.40 9.07
N ILE A 212 14.28 21.85 9.25
CA ILE A 212 13.17 21.05 9.79
C ILE A 212 12.04 21.05 8.77
N HIS A 213 11.60 19.86 8.41
CA HIS A 213 10.38 19.66 7.64
C HIS A 213 9.44 18.77 8.46
N LEU A 214 8.18 19.16 8.54
CA LEU A 214 7.11 18.37 9.16
C LEU A 214 6.18 17.85 8.08
N TYR A 215 5.76 16.61 8.21
CA TYR A 215 4.89 15.92 7.27
C TYR A 215 3.69 15.41 8.04
N GLY A 216 2.52 15.47 7.40
CA GLY A 216 1.31 14.91 7.96
C GLY A 216 0.31 14.66 6.85
N GLY A 217 -0.48 13.60 6.98
CA GLY A 217 -1.54 13.35 6.02
C GLY A 217 -2.32 12.09 6.27
N ILE A 218 -3.30 11.89 5.40
CA ILE A 218 -4.23 10.77 5.48
C ILE A 218 -4.28 10.03 4.14
N ASN A 219 -4.29 8.71 4.25
CA ASN A 219 -4.68 7.81 3.18
C ASN A 219 -6.10 7.30 3.43
N HIS A 220 -6.88 7.14 2.38
CA HIS A 220 -8.21 6.54 2.45
C HIS A 220 -8.49 5.70 1.22
N PHE A 221 -8.62 4.39 1.41
CA PHE A 221 -8.88 3.38 0.40
C PHE A 221 -10.22 2.72 0.69
N VAL A 222 -11.02 2.50 -0.34
CA VAL A 222 -12.32 1.85 -0.23
C VAL A 222 -12.44 0.78 -1.29
N GLN A 223 -12.72 -0.45 -0.84
CA GLN A 223 -13.18 -1.52 -1.72
C GLN A 223 -14.70 -1.50 -1.73
N TRP A 224 -15.31 -1.43 -2.91
CA TRP A 224 -16.76 -1.31 -3.03
C TRP A 224 -17.27 -1.96 -4.31
N GLY A 225 -18.57 -2.21 -4.36
CA GLY A 225 -19.22 -2.94 -5.45
C GLY A 225 -18.68 -4.37 -5.58
N GLY A 226 -19.06 -5.00 -6.68
CA GLY A 226 -18.68 -6.38 -6.98
C GLY A 226 -19.73 -7.41 -6.59
N TYR A 227 -19.39 -8.66 -6.87
CA TYR A 227 -20.28 -9.81 -6.76
C TYR A 227 -19.51 -11.00 -6.19
N SER A 228 -20.19 -11.77 -5.35
CA SER A 228 -19.69 -13.05 -4.88
C SER A 228 -20.80 -14.10 -4.83
N PRO A 229 -20.59 -15.27 -5.45
CA PRO A 229 -21.57 -16.36 -5.43
C PRO A 229 -21.69 -17.00 -4.04
N TYR A 230 -20.80 -16.68 -3.09
CA TYR A 230 -20.75 -17.30 -1.76
C TYR A 230 -21.55 -16.55 -0.69
N ILE A 231 -22.06 -15.35 -0.99
CA ILE A 231 -22.78 -14.49 -0.03
C ILE A 231 -24.17 -14.08 -0.55
N GLN A 232 -24.79 -14.93 -1.36
CA GLN A 232 -26.15 -14.74 -1.88
C GLN A 232 -27.15 -14.52 -0.73
N ASP A 233 -27.93 -13.43 -0.83
CA ASP A 233 -29.00 -13.05 0.11
C ASP A 233 -28.62 -13.14 1.60
N THR A 234 -27.41 -12.65 1.91
CA THR A 234 -26.94 -12.53 3.28
C THR A 234 -27.13 -11.10 3.78
N PHE A 235 -26.97 -10.91 5.08
CA PHE A 235 -26.83 -9.57 5.66
C PHE A 235 -25.71 -8.72 5.01
N LEU A 236 -24.78 -9.37 4.29
CA LEU A 236 -23.61 -8.75 3.65
C LEU A 236 -23.85 -8.28 2.21
N ALA A 237 -24.85 -8.83 1.50
CA ALA A 237 -25.06 -8.56 0.09
C ALA A 237 -26.47 -8.97 -0.35
N ASN A 238 -27.06 -8.20 -1.28
CA ASN A 238 -28.36 -8.50 -1.87
C ASN A 238 -28.12 -9.32 -3.14
N ASP A 239 -28.59 -10.58 -3.19
CA ASP A 239 -28.32 -11.53 -4.28
C ASP A 239 -26.81 -11.66 -4.63
N GLY A 240 -25.97 -11.64 -3.58
CA GLY A 240 -24.52 -11.75 -3.72
C GLY A 240 -23.85 -10.51 -4.33
N ARG A 241 -24.61 -9.43 -4.59
CA ARG A 241 -24.11 -8.15 -5.12
C ARG A 241 -23.95 -7.14 -4.00
N MET A 242 -22.81 -6.46 -4.02
CA MET A 242 -22.60 -5.26 -3.22
C MET A 242 -23.18 -4.04 -3.94
N PRO A 243 -23.57 -2.98 -3.21
CA PRO A 243 -24.21 -1.82 -3.82
C PRO A 243 -23.35 -1.19 -4.92
N PHE A 244 -23.99 -0.89 -6.06
CA PHE A 244 -23.35 -0.28 -7.22
C PHE A 244 -24.31 0.71 -7.89
N SER A 245 -24.15 1.99 -7.56
CA SER A 245 -24.91 3.10 -8.14
C SER A 245 -24.16 4.42 -7.96
N TRP A 246 -24.55 5.48 -8.68
CA TRP A 246 -23.98 6.81 -8.47
C TRP A 246 -24.19 7.33 -7.04
N ARG A 247 -25.35 7.01 -6.43
CA ARG A 247 -25.64 7.29 -5.02
C ARG A 247 -24.66 6.55 -4.11
N THR A 248 -24.38 5.28 -4.42
CA THR A 248 -23.36 4.50 -3.71
C THR A 248 -21.97 5.11 -3.85
N PHE A 249 -21.57 5.51 -5.06
CA PHE A 249 -20.27 6.13 -5.29
C PHE A 249 -20.12 7.41 -4.45
N GLY A 250 -21.14 8.26 -4.38
CA GLY A 250 -21.15 9.43 -3.49
C GLY A 250 -20.87 9.06 -2.03
N LYS A 251 -21.49 7.98 -1.53
CA LYS A 251 -21.26 7.46 -0.17
C LYS A 251 -19.87 6.82 0.03
N VAL A 252 -19.28 6.25 -1.02
CA VAL A 252 -17.91 5.71 -1.00
C VAL A 252 -16.88 6.83 -0.91
N VAL A 253 -17.08 7.92 -1.66
CA VAL A 253 -16.16 9.06 -1.63
C VAL A 253 -16.33 9.89 -0.34
N TRP A 254 -17.57 10.12 0.09
CA TRP A 254 -17.92 10.76 1.36
C TRP A 254 -18.71 9.78 2.25
N PRO A 255 -18.06 9.14 3.23
CA PRO A 255 -18.66 8.09 4.06
C PRO A 255 -19.73 8.63 5.04
N THR A 256 -20.91 8.92 4.51
CA THR A 256 -22.13 9.31 5.23
C THR A 256 -23.02 8.11 5.50
N ALA A 257 -23.85 8.18 6.55
CA ALA A 257 -24.77 7.09 6.88
C ALA A 257 -25.78 6.87 5.75
N VAL A 258 -26.25 5.63 5.59
CA VAL A 258 -27.41 5.34 4.75
C VAL A 258 -28.65 5.67 5.58
N GLU A 259 -29.26 6.81 5.31
CA GLU A 259 -30.45 7.28 6.04
C GLU A 259 -31.75 6.72 5.44
N ASP A 260 -31.72 6.42 4.14
CA ASP A 260 -32.87 5.91 3.40
C ASP A 260 -32.43 4.78 2.45
N ASN A 261 -33.10 3.64 2.57
CA ASN A 261 -32.92 2.43 1.78
C ASN A 261 -34.27 1.87 1.29
N ALA A 262 -35.25 2.74 1.01
CA ALA A 262 -36.57 2.32 0.50
C ALA A 262 -36.47 1.48 -0.79
N ASP A 263 -35.47 1.76 -1.64
CA ASP A 263 -35.24 1.05 -2.91
C ASP A 263 -34.53 -0.32 -2.74
N GLY A 264 -34.16 -0.71 -1.51
CA GLY A 264 -33.45 -1.97 -1.23
C GLY A 264 -32.06 -2.09 -1.89
N GLN A 265 -31.46 -0.98 -2.34
CA GLN A 265 -30.15 -1.00 -3.03
C GLN A 265 -28.97 -1.25 -2.10
N PHE A 266 -29.11 -0.93 -0.80
CA PHE A 266 -28.08 -1.16 0.21
C PHE A 266 -28.38 -2.45 0.98
N SER A 267 -27.33 -3.23 1.27
CA SER A 267 -27.47 -4.43 2.10
C SER A 267 -27.53 -4.05 3.59
N GLY A 268 -27.86 -5.02 4.46
CA GLY A 268 -27.94 -4.78 5.90
C GLY A 268 -26.62 -4.26 6.50
N ILE A 269 -25.47 -4.76 6.06
CA ILE A 269 -24.17 -4.29 6.55
C ILE A 269 -23.90 -2.85 6.13
N ASP A 270 -24.38 -2.43 4.96
CA ASP A 270 -24.20 -1.08 4.43
C ASP A 270 -25.04 -0.05 5.17
N THR A 271 -26.24 -0.45 5.65
CA THR A 271 -27.10 0.41 6.47
C THR A 271 -26.62 0.52 7.92
N LEU A 272 -26.05 -0.55 8.48
CA LEU A 272 -25.41 -0.49 9.80
C LEU A 272 -24.05 0.22 9.78
N ASN A 273 -23.30 0.15 8.67
CA ASN A 273 -21.96 0.75 8.55
C ASN A 273 -21.91 1.88 7.52
N ARG A 274 -20.77 2.02 6.84
CA ARG A 274 -20.60 2.85 5.64
C ARG A 274 -20.40 1.92 4.47
N VAL A 275 -20.84 2.37 3.31
CA VAL A 275 -20.90 1.54 2.11
C VAL A 275 -19.49 1.18 1.65
N GLY A 276 -19.21 -0.12 1.59
CA GLY A 276 -17.89 -0.64 1.23
C GLY A 276 -16.92 -0.79 2.41
N ASN A 277 -15.76 -1.37 2.11
CA ASN A 277 -14.72 -1.64 3.10
C ASN A 277 -13.69 -0.50 3.10
N HIS A 278 -13.76 0.36 4.12
CA HIS A 278 -12.91 1.53 4.28
C HIS A 278 -11.64 1.21 5.10
N LEU A 279 -10.48 1.44 4.51
CA LEU A 279 -9.18 1.40 5.16
C LEU A 279 -8.52 2.77 5.09
N GLY A 280 -7.87 3.19 6.17
CA GLY A 280 -7.12 4.43 6.17
C GLY A 280 -5.88 4.38 7.04
N SER A 281 -4.98 5.33 6.81
CA SER A 281 -3.89 5.63 7.74
C SER A 281 -3.79 7.12 7.96
N LEU A 282 -3.38 7.47 9.17
CA LEU A 282 -2.88 8.80 9.51
C LEU A 282 -1.37 8.66 9.66
N ASP A 283 -0.62 9.35 8.81
CA ASP A 283 0.83 9.32 8.89
C ASP A 283 1.33 10.70 9.31
N ALA A 284 2.32 10.71 10.19
CA ALA A 284 3.06 11.91 10.57
C ALA A 284 4.55 11.66 10.33
N GLY A 285 5.30 12.71 10.03
CA GLY A 285 6.72 12.60 9.77
C GLY A 285 7.46 13.87 10.12
N ARG A 286 8.76 13.71 10.40
CA ARG A 286 9.69 14.83 10.53
C ARG A 286 11.00 14.48 9.88
N ARG A 287 11.59 15.46 9.21
CA ARG A 287 12.96 15.40 8.70
C ARG A 287 13.78 16.53 9.31
N LEU A 288 14.92 16.17 9.87
CA LEU A 288 15.90 17.06 10.46
C LEU A 288 17.22 16.95 9.70
N THR A 289 17.69 18.05 9.15
CA THR A 289 18.99 18.13 8.47
C THR A 289 20.00 18.81 9.40
N VAL A 290 21.04 18.08 9.79
CA VAL A 290 22.13 18.54 10.65
C VAL A 290 23.45 18.49 9.86
N ARG A 291 24.46 19.28 10.24
CA ARG A 291 25.79 19.17 9.62
C ARG A 291 26.34 17.75 9.86
N GLY A 292 26.48 16.97 8.79
CA GLY A 292 26.95 15.58 8.84
C GLY A 292 25.89 14.51 8.56
N GLY A 293 24.60 14.86 8.42
CA GLY A 293 23.58 13.86 8.08
C GLY A 293 22.13 14.37 8.12
N SER A 294 21.21 13.56 7.58
CA SER A 294 19.76 13.78 7.68
C SER A 294 19.14 12.69 8.54
N PHE A 295 18.34 13.07 9.53
CA PHE A 295 17.52 12.15 10.32
C PHE A 295 16.06 12.29 9.90
N SER A 296 15.37 11.17 9.71
CA SER A 296 13.96 11.11 9.36
C SER A 296 13.23 10.15 10.28
N SER A 297 12.02 10.51 10.71
CA SER A 297 11.14 9.61 11.46
C SER A 297 9.70 9.80 11.00
N THR A 298 9.03 8.70 10.64
CA THR A 298 7.69 8.70 10.03
C THR A 298 6.76 7.68 10.69
N PRO A 299 6.22 7.96 11.90
CA PRO A 299 5.18 7.11 12.48
C PRO A 299 3.90 7.10 11.62
N SER A 300 3.31 5.93 11.45
CA SER A 300 2.02 5.74 10.77
C SER A 300 1.06 5.01 11.71
N ILE A 301 -0.15 5.54 11.85
CA ILE A 301 -1.24 4.93 12.60
C ILE A 301 -2.25 4.39 11.60
N TYR A 302 -2.44 3.08 11.63
CA TYR A 302 -3.44 2.38 10.84
C TYR A 302 -4.80 2.43 11.52
N THR A 303 -5.85 2.61 10.73
CA THR A 303 -7.22 2.44 11.22
C THR A 303 -8.08 1.77 10.16
N LYS A 304 -8.81 0.72 10.57
CA LYS A 304 -9.96 0.25 9.82
C LYS A 304 -11.12 1.15 10.21
N ILE A 305 -11.65 1.91 9.25
CA ILE A 305 -12.76 2.83 9.52
C ILE A 305 -14.00 1.96 9.70
N CYS A 306 -14.37 1.69 10.96
CA CYS A 306 -15.59 0.97 11.35
C CYS A 306 -16.55 1.97 12.00
N PRO A 307 -17.51 2.56 11.25
CA PRO A 307 -18.23 3.75 11.73
C PRO A 307 -19.47 3.43 12.56
N ALA A 308 -19.73 2.16 12.89
CA ALA A 308 -20.69 1.80 13.94
C ALA A 308 -20.36 2.47 15.29
N CYS A 309 -19.14 2.98 15.47
CA CYS A 309 -18.82 3.94 16.54
C CYS A 309 -19.54 5.28 16.31
N ARG A 310 -20.77 5.40 16.84
CA ARG A 310 -21.40 6.68 17.16
C ARG A 310 -20.37 7.59 17.86
N SER A 311 -19.98 8.66 17.17
CA SER A 311 -19.61 9.96 17.74
C SER A 311 -18.44 10.11 18.75
N ARG A 312 -17.31 9.37 18.67
CA ARG A 312 -16.15 9.69 19.55
C ARG A 312 -14.73 9.73 18.97
N ILE A 313 -14.44 9.20 17.77
CA ILE A 313 -13.07 9.25 17.21
C ILE A 313 -12.60 10.68 16.92
N PHE A 314 -13.49 11.58 16.50
CA PHE A 314 -13.15 12.99 16.27
C PHE A 314 -12.86 13.79 17.56
N ARG A 315 -13.30 13.33 18.75
CA ARG A 315 -12.99 14.02 20.02
C ARG A 315 -11.61 13.67 20.57
N MET A 316 -11.06 12.50 20.22
CA MET A 316 -9.78 12.05 20.77
C MET A 316 -8.58 12.79 20.16
N VAL A 317 -8.69 13.25 18.91
CA VAL A 317 -7.63 13.98 18.20
C VAL A 317 -7.37 15.38 18.82
N CYS A 318 -8.36 15.99 19.47
CA CYS A 318 -8.15 17.26 20.19
C CYS A 318 -7.39 17.10 21.53
N LEU A 319 -7.44 15.93 22.16
CA LEU A 319 -6.88 15.73 23.50
C LEU A 319 -5.41 15.29 23.51
N VAL A 320 -4.88 14.78 22.39
CA VAL A 320 -3.45 14.44 22.28
C VAL A 320 -2.56 15.69 22.14
N PHE A 321 -3.11 16.84 21.72
CA PHE A 321 -2.38 18.11 21.64
C PHE A 321 -2.63 19.08 22.80
N ALA A 322 -3.59 18.81 23.68
CA ALA A 322 -3.87 19.63 24.85
C ALA A 322 -3.51 18.88 26.12
N GLY A 323 -2.29 19.11 26.63
CA GLY A 323 -1.85 18.60 27.91
C GLY A 323 -2.75 19.09 29.05
N LYS A 324 -3.75 18.29 29.42
CA LYS A 324 -4.41 18.37 30.72
C LYS A 324 -4.49 16.97 31.31
N ARG A 325 -3.70 16.76 32.36
CA ARG A 325 -3.81 15.61 33.26
C ARG A 325 -5.20 15.64 33.91
N ASN A 326 -6.01 14.61 33.68
CA ASN A 326 -7.09 14.26 34.58
C ASN A 326 -6.62 13.09 35.45
N PRO A 327 -6.58 13.23 36.79
CA PRO A 327 -6.28 12.13 37.69
C PRO A 327 -7.55 11.28 37.84
N GLY A 328 -7.57 10.06 37.30
CA GLY A 328 -8.73 9.17 37.48
C GLY A 328 -8.79 7.93 36.59
N ALA A 329 -7.93 7.77 35.58
CA ALA A 329 -7.91 6.55 34.77
C ALA A 329 -6.93 5.52 35.35
N GLY A 330 -7.46 4.49 36.00
CA GLY A 330 -6.68 3.35 36.50
C GLY A 330 -6.03 2.57 35.35
N LEU A 331 -4.74 2.25 35.50
CA LEU A 331 -4.02 1.31 34.63
C LEU A 331 -4.50 -0.11 34.93
N SER A 332 -5.06 -0.82 33.95
CA SER A 332 -5.11 -2.28 33.99
C SER A 332 -3.91 -2.88 33.27
N SER A 333 -3.37 -3.91 33.89
CA SER A 333 -2.08 -4.57 33.68
C SER A 333 -1.87 -5.18 32.28
N CYS A 334 -0.66 -5.01 31.74
CA CYS A 334 -0.16 -5.76 30.59
C CYS A 334 0.11 -7.22 30.98
N VAL A 335 -0.48 -8.18 30.25
CA VAL A 335 -0.13 -9.60 30.35
C VAL A 335 0.63 -9.99 29.08
N SER A 336 1.87 -10.44 29.25
CA SER A 336 2.69 -11.07 28.23
C SER A 336 2.40 -12.57 28.17
N LEU A 337 1.98 -13.10 27.01
CA LEU A 337 1.86 -14.55 26.80
C LEU A 337 2.89 -15.04 25.75
N PRO A 338 3.67 -16.10 26.05
CA PRO A 338 4.63 -16.68 25.12
C PRO A 338 3.96 -17.60 24.08
N TRP A 339 4.66 -17.77 22.95
CA TRP A 339 4.17 -18.22 21.64
C TRP A 339 3.69 -19.70 21.51
N ASN A 340 3.58 -20.47 22.61
CA ASN A 340 3.41 -21.93 22.54
C ASN A 340 2.05 -22.49 23.00
N SER A 341 1.00 -21.68 23.14
CA SER A 341 -0.31 -22.17 23.62
C SER A 341 -1.49 -21.67 22.80
N LEU A 342 -1.61 -22.11 21.54
CA LEU A 342 -2.85 -21.99 20.76
C LEU A 342 -3.33 -23.39 20.33
N PRO A 343 -4.48 -23.89 20.85
CA PRO A 343 -5.12 -25.06 20.29
C PRO A 343 -5.82 -24.72 18.96
N ARG A 344 -5.94 -25.75 18.11
CA ARG A 344 -6.63 -25.71 16.82
C ARG A 344 -8.13 -25.40 16.99
N SER A 345 -8.62 -24.54 16.09
CA SER A 345 -10.00 -24.40 15.59
C SER A 345 -11.16 -24.41 16.60
N THR A 346 -11.82 -23.26 16.76
CA THR A 346 -13.30 -23.17 16.65
C THR A 346 -13.69 -21.70 16.42
N VAL A 347 -14.40 -21.43 15.32
CA VAL A 347 -15.07 -20.16 15.06
C VAL A 347 -16.40 -20.20 15.79
N VAL A 348 -16.54 -19.41 16.86
CA VAL A 348 -17.84 -19.05 17.46
C VAL A 348 -17.80 -17.56 17.74
N GLY A 349 -18.81 -16.85 17.27
CA GLY A 349 -18.86 -15.40 17.24
C GLY A 349 -18.89 -14.77 18.62
N GLN A 350 -18.12 -13.70 18.78
CA GLN A 350 -18.42 -12.56 19.64
C GLN A 350 -17.57 -11.36 19.17
N GLU A 351 -18.19 -10.19 19.12
CA GLU A 351 -17.60 -8.92 18.65
C GLU A 351 -16.20 -8.64 19.26
N PRO A 352 -15.23 -8.12 18.49
CA PRO A 352 -14.14 -7.36 19.09
C PRO A 352 -14.33 -5.87 18.80
N ARG A 353 -14.84 -5.14 19.80
CA ARG A 353 -14.67 -3.69 19.94
C ARG A 353 -13.22 -3.37 20.32
N ALA A 354 -12.27 -3.69 19.44
CA ALA A 354 -10.85 -3.47 19.69
C ALA A 354 -10.23 -2.62 18.58
N THR A 355 -9.81 -1.41 18.94
CA THR A 355 -8.88 -0.62 18.12
C THR A 355 -7.47 -1.17 18.39
N THR A 356 -6.87 -1.77 17.36
CA THR A 356 -5.48 -2.22 17.44
C THR A 356 -4.57 -1.06 17.05
N ILE A 357 -3.75 -0.60 18.00
CA ILE A 357 -2.75 0.44 17.76
C ILE A 357 -1.38 -0.25 17.70
N ILE A 358 -0.72 -0.11 16.56
CA ILE A 358 0.64 -0.61 16.36
C ILE A 358 1.56 0.61 16.46
N PHE A 359 2.41 0.62 17.48
CA PHE A 359 3.50 1.59 17.58
C PHE A 359 4.74 1.00 16.93
N THR A 360 5.32 1.71 15.97
CA THR A 360 6.64 1.39 15.42
C THR A 360 7.66 2.38 15.95
N THR A 361 8.50 1.93 16.90
CA THR A 361 9.69 2.67 17.34
C THR A 361 10.89 1.73 17.28
N GLY A 362 11.71 1.87 16.24
CA GLY A 362 12.91 1.04 16.04
C GLY A 362 12.61 -0.44 15.79
N ASN A 363 13.56 -1.31 16.12
CA ASN A 363 13.55 -2.77 15.87
C ASN A 363 12.55 -3.56 16.75
N THR A 364 11.60 -2.91 17.39
CA THR A 364 10.66 -3.53 18.33
C THR A 364 9.22 -3.20 17.94
N TRP A 365 8.39 -4.24 17.87
CA TRP A 365 6.96 -4.17 17.61
C TRP A 365 6.21 -4.19 18.94
N THR A 366 5.42 -3.16 19.21
CA THR A 366 4.53 -3.15 20.37
C THR A 366 3.09 -3.08 19.87
N VAL A 367 2.33 -4.16 20.09
CA VAL A 367 0.90 -4.22 19.79
C VAL A 367 0.13 -3.85 21.05
N GLY A 368 -0.55 -2.70 21.03
CA GLY A 368 -1.44 -2.28 22.10
C GLY A 368 -2.90 -2.45 21.68
N CYS A 369 -3.67 -3.24 22.43
CA CYS A 369 -5.13 -3.25 22.33
C CYS A 369 -5.68 -2.24 23.36
N ILE A 370 -6.39 -1.23 22.89
CA ILE A 370 -7.24 -0.41 23.78
C ILE A 370 -8.64 -1.03 23.72
N ALA A 371 -9.04 -1.70 24.81
CA ALA A 371 -10.42 -2.10 25.02
C ALA A 371 -11.23 -0.84 25.37
N GLY A 372 -12.19 -0.47 24.53
CA GLY A 372 -13.18 0.53 24.88
C GLY A 372 -14.24 -0.10 25.78
N LEU A 373 -14.37 0.39 27.02
CA LEU A 373 -15.56 0.18 27.84
C LEU A 373 -16.76 0.91 27.23
#